data_AF-A0A2I1H0E7-F1
#
_entry.id   AF-A0A2I1H0E7-F1
#
_cell.length_a   1.000
_cell.length_b   1.000
_cell.length_c   1.000
_cell.angle_alpha   90.00
_cell.angle_beta   90.00
_cell.angle_gamma   90.00
#
_symmetry.space_group_name_H-M   'P 1'
#
loop_
_entity.id
_entity.type
_entity.pdbx_description
1 polymer ?
#
loop_
_entity_poly.entity_id
_entity_poly.type
_entity_poly.pdbx_seq_one_letter_code
_entity_poly.pdbx_strand_id
1 'polypeptide(L)'
;MDEIKELLSAKNIGFDPNSNKPTLVSLLEEQLIAEMTTGITVIENYKIINNYYTYYIFSVKMLKCPYPKIGLAYNSIDEYFPLQPGWALKENQKFGKKGGARMAKKIISLLQAFFHAGNANKSDRYSAHDMLNELNDMANKGELEFEIIPRLETIQNWIARYSSACKREMADIVLQREEQRR
;
A
#
# COMPACT_ATOMS: atom_id res chain seq x y z
N MET A 1 -32.83 10.22 -32.01
CA MET A 1 -33.98 9.37 -32.41
C MET A 1 -33.56 8.29 -33.38
N ASP A 2 -32.67 8.59 -34.34
CA ASP A 2 -32.22 7.60 -35.34
C ASP A 2 -31.25 6.56 -34.80
N GLU A 3 -30.31 6.92 -33.92
CA GLU A 3 -29.41 5.94 -33.25
C GLU A 3 -30.18 4.86 -32.46
N ILE A 4 -31.27 5.26 -31.78
CA ILE A 4 -32.08 4.33 -30.98
C ILE A 4 -32.78 3.31 -31.89
N LYS A 5 -33.25 3.74 -33.07
CA LYS A 5 -33.91 2.84 -34.03
C LYS A 5 -32.92 1.85 -34.64
N GLU A 6 -31.70 2.30 -34.90
CA GLU A 6 -30.63 1.46 -35.45
C GLU A 6 -30.19 0.38 -34.45
N LEU A 7 -30.01 0.75 -33.18
CA LEU A 7 -29.69 -0.20 -32.10
C LEU A 7 -30.80 -1.22 -31.84
N LEU A 8 -32.07 -0.82 -31.99
CA LEU A 8 -33.20 -1.73 -31.82
C LEU A 8 -33.39 -2.70 -32.99
N SER A 9 -33.14 -2.21 -34.21
CA SER A 9 -33.10 -3.05 -35.41
C SER A 9 -32.03 -4.12 -35.32
N ALA A 10 -30.84 -3.77 -34.81
CA ALA A 10 -29.75 -4.73 -34.58
C ALA A 10 -30.11 -5.83 -33.55
N LYS A 11 -31.04 -5.54 -32.63
CA LYS A 11 -31.58 -6.52 -31.67
C LYS A 11 -32.89 -7.18 -32.14
N ASN A 12 -33.31 -6.95 -33.39
CA ASN A 12 -34.51 -7.51 -34.01
C ASN A 12 -35.83 -7.07 -33.32
N ILE A 13 -35.86 -5.86 -32.73
CA ILE A 13 -37.02 -5.29 -32.03
C ILE A 13 -37.58 -4.14 -32.86
N GLY A 14 -38.83 -4.26 -33.31
CA GLY A 14 -39.52 -3.20 -34.06
C GLY A 14 -39.83 -2.00 -33.15
N PHE A 15 -39.45 -0.78 -33.55
CA PHE A 15 -39.63 0.43 -32.75
C PHE A 15 -41.09 0.91 -32.72
N ASP A 16 -41.75 0.81 -31.56
CA ASP A 16 -43.05 1.40 -31.24
C ASP A 16 -42.89 2.30 -29.98
N PRO A 17 -43.17 3.61 -30.08
CA PRO A 17 -42.98 4.57 -28.99
C PRO A 17 -43.84 4.32 -27.74
N ASN A 18 -44.93 3.54 -27.85
CA ASN A 18 -45.86 3.29 -26.75
C ASN A 18 -45.79 1.87 -26.19
N SER A 19 -45.42 0.88 -27.02
CA SER A 19 -45.41 -0.54 -26.62
C SER A 19 -44.06 -1.01 -26.02
N ASN A 20 -42.95 -0.39 -26.40
CA ASN A 20 -41.61 -0.97 -26.16
C ASN A 20 -40.93 -0.57 -24.85
N LYS A 21 -41.55 0.28 -24.02
CA LYS A 21 -40.95 0.75 -22.76
C LYS A 21 -40.48 -0.37 -21.82
N PRO A 22 -41.29 -1.42 -21.51
CA PRO A 22 -40.84 -2.49 -20.60
C PRO A 22 -39.70 -3.33 -21.20
N THR A 23 -39.71 -3.56 -22.51
CA THR A 23 -38.64 -4.28 -23.22
C THR A 23 -37.33 -3.50 -23.22
N LEU A 24 -37.38 -2.18 -23.33
CA LEU A 24 -36.20 -1.32 -23.24
C LEU A 24 -35.62 -1.27 -21.83
N VAL A 25 -36.48 -1.23 -20.81
CA VAL A 25 -36.05 -1.23 -19.40
C VAL A 25 -35.32 -2.53 -19.06
N SER A 26 -35.89 -3.69 -19.42
CA SER A 26 -35.24 -4.99 -19.20
C SER A 26 -33.88 -5.10 -19.92
N LEU A 27 -33.78 -4.64 -21.17
CA LEU A 27 -32.51 -4.64 -21.91
C LEU A 27 -31.45 -3.71 -21.29
N LEU A 28 -31.87 -2.58 -20.73
CA LEU A 28 -30.98 -1.65 -20.02
C LEU A 28 -30.52 -2.24 -18.70
N GLU A 29 -31.41 -2.90 -17.95
CA GLU A 29 -31.08 -3.61 -16.72
C GLU A 29 -30.09 -4.76 -16.99
N GLU A 30 -30.32 -5.56 -18.02
CA GLU A 30 -29.40 -6.62 -18.47
C GLU A 30 -28.03 -6.07 -18.84
N GLN A 31 -27.98 -4.95 -19.57
CA GLN A 31 -26.72 -4.31 -19.95
C GLN A 31 -25.98 -3.75 -18.73
N LEU A 32 -26.70 -3.12 -17.80
CA LEU A 32 -26.14 -2.60 -16.56
C LEU A 32 -25.52 -3.74 -15.72
N ILE A 33 -26.21 -4.88 -15.63
CA ILE A 33 -25.72 -6.08 -14.93
C ILE A 33 -24.45 -6.63 -15.60
N ALA A 34 -24.39 -6.68 -16.93
CA ALA A 34 -23.21 -7.14 -17.68
C ALA A 34 -21.99 -6.23 -17.46
N GLU A 35 -22.19 -4.91 -17.43
CA GLU A 35 -21.12 -3.93 -17.15
C GLU A 35 -20.64 -4.00 -15.70
N MET A 36 -21.56 -4.17 -14.75
CA MET A 36 -21.22 -4.31 -13.33
C MET A 36 -20.44 -5.62 -13.05
N THR A 37 -20.85 -6.74 -13.66
CA THR A 37 -20.19 -8.04 -13.47
C THR A 37 -18.80 -8.07 -14.10
N THR A 38 -18.62 -7.53 -15.31
CA THR A 38 -17.29 -7.39 -15.93
C THR A 38 -16.36 -6.50 -15.09
N GLY A 39 -16.85 -5.37 -14.57
CA GLY A 39 -16.09 -4.53 -13.64
C GLY A 39 -15.61 -5.28 -12.37
N ILE A 40 -16.46 -6.10 -11.78
CA ILE A 40 -16.12 -6.92 -10.60
C ILE A 40 -15.02 -7.95 -10.93
N THR A 41 -15.13 -8.69 -12.04
CA THR A 41 -14.13 -9.70 -12.42
C THR A 41 -12.75 -9.09 -12.72
N VAL A 42 -12.70 -7.88 -13.30
CA VAL A 42 -11.45 -7.14 -13.54
C VAL A 42 -10.79 -6.74 -12.21
N ILE A 43 -11.59 -6.27 -11.25
CA ILE A 43 -11.10 -5.88 -9.92
C ILE A 43 -10.57 -7.10 -9.15
N GLU A 44 -11.26 -8.22 -9.18
CA GLU A 44 -10.83 -9.46 -8.50
C GLU A 44 -9.54 -10.01 -9.09
N ASN A 45 -9.41 -10.04 -10.42
CA ASN A 45 -8.16 -10.42 -11.09
C ASN A 45 -6.99 -9.50 -10.71
N TYR A 46 -7.21 -8.19 -10.64
CA TYR A 46 -6.17 -7.24 -10.20
C TYR A 46 -5.74 -7.49 -8.75
N LYS A 47 -6.67 -7.80 -7.84
CA LYS A 47 -6.36 -8.15 -6.45
C LYS A 47 -5.54 -9.43 -6.35
N ILE A 48 -5.92 -10.48 -7.09
CA ILE A 48 -5.22 -11.78 -7.12
C ILE A 48 -3.80 -11.62 -7.67
N ILE A 49 -3.64 -10.91 -8.79
CA ILE A 49 -2.34 -10.69 -9.42
C ILE A 49 -1.40 -9.90 -8.50
N ASN A 50 -1.89 -8.85 -7.82
CA ASN A 50 -1.07 -8.09 -6.88
C ASN A 50 -0.67 -8.91 -5.64
N ASN A 51 -1.54 -9.82 -5.17
CA ASN A 51 -1.21 -10.72 -4.08
C ASN A 51 -0.12 -11.74 -4.47
N TYR A 52 -0.21 -12.30 -5.67
CA TYR A 52 0.82 -13.22 -6.19
C TYR A 52 2.17 -12.51 -6.41
N TYR A 53 2.15 -11.29 -6.98
CA TYR A 53 3.35 -10.49 -7.19
C TYR A 53 4.02 -10.08 -5.88
N THR A 54 3.24 -9.68 -4.87
CA THR A 54 3.81 -9.32 -3.56
C THR A 54 4.46 -10.51 -2.86
N TYR A 55 3.87 -11.70 -2.93
CA TYR A 55 4.48 -12.93 -2.40
C TYR A 55 5.75 -13.36 -3.15
N TYR A 56 5.73 -13.28 -4.49
CA TYR A 56 6.88 -13.61 -5.34
C TYR A 56 8.04 -12.62 -5.14
N ILE A 57 7.75 -11.32 -5.12
CA ILE A 57 8.76 -10.27 -4.87
C ILE A 57 9.39 -10.43 -3.49
N PHE A 58 8.61 -10.76 -2.46
CA PHE A 58 9.13 -11.00 -1.10
C PHE A 58 10.04 -12.24 -1.05
N SER A 59 9.70 -13.30 -1.79
CA SER A 59 10.46 -14.55 -1.80
C SER A 59 11.75 -14.45 -2.64
N VAL A 60 11.76 -13.67 -3.72
CA VAL A 60 12.92 -13.53 -4.63
C VAL A 60 13.94 -12.49 -4.12
N LYS A 61 13.53 -11.43 -3.39
CA LYS A 61 14.43 -10.39 -2.86
C LYS A 61 15.39 -10.87 -1.76
N MET A 62 15.20 -12.06 -1.19
CA MET A 62 16.15 -12.66 -0.23
C MET A 62 17.32 -13.41 -0.90
N LEU A 63 17.34 -13.57 -2.23
CA LEU A 63 18.28 -14.46 -2.92
C LEU A 63 19.33 -13.80 -3.82
N LYS A 64 19.38 -12.46 -3.97
CA LYS A 64 20.37 -11.80 -4.84
C LYS A 64 20.86 -10.46 -4.30
N CYS A 65 21.97 -10.46 -3.57
CA CYS A 65 22.83 -9.29 -3.38
C CYS A 65 24.19 -9.54 -4.06
N PRO A 66 24.58 -8.78 -5.09
CA PRO A 66 25.93 -8.82 -5.67
C PRO A 66 26.85 -7.78 -5.02
N TYR A 67 28.00 -8.21 -4.51
CA TYR A 67 29.06 -7.32 -4.01
C TYR A 67 29.83 -6.66 -5.17
N PRO A 68 30.34 -5.43 -5.01
CA PRO A 68 31.18 -4.79 -6.03
C PRO A 68 32.58 -5.41 -6.05
N LYS A 69 33.04 -5.85 -7.22
CA LYS A 69 34.45 -6.23 -7.44
C LYS A 69 35.24 -4.98 -7.80
N ILE A 70 35.98 -4.44 -6.84
CA ILE A 70 37.04 -3.46 -7.09
C ILE A 70 38.36 -4.21 -6.97
N GLY A 71 39.03 -4.37 -8.11
CA GLY A 71 40.36 -4.98 -8.19
C GLY A 71 41.41 -4.00 -7.71
N LEU A 72 41.91 -4.22 -6.49
CA LEU A 72 43.22 -3.74 -6.06
C LEU A 72 43.91 -4.89 -5.32
N ALA A 73 45.11 -5.22 -5.78
CA ALA A 73 45.95 -6.24 -5.18
C ALA A 73 46.29 -5.86 -3.74
N TYR A 74 45.90 -6.69 -2.78
CA TYR A 74 46.40 -6.63 -1.41
C TYR A 74 46.80 -8.04 -0.99
N ASN A 75 47.96 -8.47 -1.49
CA ASN A 75 48.70 -9.53 -0.83
C ASN A 75 49.38 -8.92 0.40
N SER A 76 49.29 -9.64 1.52
CA SER A 76 49.94 -9.40 2.81
C SER A 76 49.21 -8.42 3.75
N ILE A 77 48.98 -8.92 4.98
CA ILE A 77 48.32 -8.30 6.15
C ILE A 77 46.80 -8.57 6.23
N ASP A 78 46.39 -9.84 6.26
CA ASP A 78 45.07 -10.24 6.81
C ASP A 78 45.19 -11.39 7.84
N GLU A 79 46.42 -11.80 8.18
CA GLU A 79 46.66 -12.94 9.07
C GLU A 79 46.61 -12.61 10.58
N TYR A 80 46.26 -11.38 10.97
CA TYR A 80 46.25 -11.01 12.40
C TYR A 80 45.13 -10.06 12.82
N PHE A 81 43.96 -10.13 12.19
CA PHE A 81 42.77 -9.46 12.72
C PHE A 81 41.67 -10.48 13.01
N PRO A 82 41.19 -10.62 14.25
CA PRO A 82 40.19 -11.64 14.61
C PRO A 82 38.79 -11.36 14.02
N LEU A 83 38.60 -10.22 13.35
CA LEU A 83 37.33 -9.81 12.75
C LEU A 83 37.46 -9.77 11.23
N GLN A 84 36.43 -10.31 10.55
CA GLN A 84 36.34 -10.31 9.09
C GLN A 84 36.46 -8.89 8.51
N PRO A 85 37.14 -8.72 7.36
CA PRO A 85 37.22 -7.45 6.66
C PRO A 85 35.83 -6.83 6.49
N GLY A 86 35.70 -5.54 6.84
CA GLY A 86 34.44 -4.81 6.76
C GLY A 86 33.64 -4.69 8.07
N TRP A 87 34.14 -5.20 9.21
CA TRP A 87 33.49 -5.03 10.52
C TRP A 87 33.32 -3.56 10.97
N ALA A 88 34.23 -2.68 10.54
CA ALA A 88 34.22 -1.25 10.87
C ALA A 88 33.44 -0.41 9.84
N LEU A 89 32.93 -1.02 8.76
CA LEU A 89 32.15 -0.31 7.77
C LEU A 89 30.76 -0.01 8.35
N LYS A 90 30.34 1.25 8.21
CA LYS A 90 29.04 1.74 8.71
C LYS A 90 27.85 0.95 8.16
N GLU A 91 27.98 0.40 6.95
CA GLU A 91 26.98 -0.48 6.33
C GLU A 91 26.84 -1.84 7.02
N ASN A 92 27.93 -2.37 7.58
CA ASN A 92 27.97 -3.64 8.31
C ASN A 92 27.77 -3.45 9.81
N GLN A 93 27.61 -2.20 10.26
CA GLN A 93 27.28 -1.87 11.63
C GLN A 93 25.88 -2.40 11.95
N LYS A 94 25.83 -3.59 12.56
CA LYS A 94 24.63 -4.08 13.23
C LYS A 94 24.42 -3.18 14.44
N PHE A 95 23.68 -2.10 14.29
CA PHE A 95 23.09 -1.44 15.44
C PHE A 95 22.31 -2.52 16.19
N GLY A 96 22.86 -3.00 17.32
CA GLY A 96 22.11 -3.83 18.25
C GLY A 96 20.76 -3.13 18.48
N LYS A 97 19.67 -3.92 18.58
CA LYS A 97 18.30 -3.39 18.70
C LYS A 97 18.32 -2.23 19.68
N LYS A 98 18.29 -0.98 19.17
CA LYS A 98 18.38 0.20 20.01
C LYS A 98 17.15 0.15 20.90
N GLY A 99 17.36 -0.16 22.18
CA GLY A 99 16.34 -0.54 23.14
C GLY A 99 15.48 0.65 23.55
N GLY A 100 14.62 1.11 22.64
CA GLY A 100 13.51 1.99 22.97
C GLY A 100 12.26 1.15 23.21
N ALA A 101 11.44 1.57 24.17
CA ALA A 101 10.11 1.00 24.35
C ALA A 101 9.37 1.01 23.01
N ARG A 102 8.95 -0.17 22.54
CA ARG A 102 8.21 -0.28 21.28
C ARG A 102 6.75 0.02 21.57
N MET A 103 6.18 0.94 20.78
CA MET A 103 4.75 1.21 20.79
C MET A 103 3.98 -0.10 20.54
N ALA A 104 2.88 -0.29 21.26
CA ALA A 104 2.05 -1.49 21.12
C ALA A 104 1.56 -1.65 19.66
N LYS A 105 1.55 -2.89 19.16
CA LYS A 105 1.14 -3.17 17.77
C LYS A 105 -0.26 -2.69 17.44
N LYS A 106 -1.18 -2.76 18.41
CA LYS A 106 -2.56 -2.26 18.28
C LYS A 106 -2.58 -0.75 18.02
N ILE A 107 -1.81 0.02 18.79
CA ILE A 107 -1.67 1.48 18.59
C ILE A 107 -1.07 1.78 17.22
N ILE A 108 0.00 1.08 16.81
CA ILE A 108 0.60 1.28 15.47
C ILE A 108 -0.45 1.08 14.38
N SER A 109 -1.26 0.02 14.47
CA SER A 109 -2.30 -0.29 13.49
C SER A 109 -3.37 0.80 13.42
N LEU A 110 -3.78 1.35 14.58
CA LEU A 110 -4.73 2.47 14.64
C LEU A 110 -4.16 3.75 14.03
N LEU A 111 -2.92 4.10 14.37
CA LEU A 111 -2.25 5.27 13.78
C LEU A 111 -2.12 5.16 12.25
N GLN A 112 -1.86 3.95 11.74
CA GLN A 112 -1.89 3.69 10.29
C GLN A 112 -3.28 3.92 9.70
N ALA A 113 -4.33 3.39 10.32
CA ALA A 113 -5.71 3.58 9.86
C ALA A 113 -6.08 5.07 9.78
N PHE A 114 -5.80 5.85 10.84
CA PHE A 114 -6.03 7.30 10.85
C PHE A 114 -5.23 8.04 9.76
N PHE A 115 -3.97 7.65 9.56
CA PHE A 115 -3.13 8.23 8.52
C PHE A 115 -3.66 7.93 7.10
N HIS A 116 -4.16 6.72 6.87
CA HIS A 116 -4.72 6.32 5.57
C HIS A 116 -6.07 6.97 5.28
N ALA A 117 -6.92 7.18 6.29
CA ALA A 117 -8.16 7.94 6.14
C ALA A 117 -7.90 9.34 5.55
N GLY A 118 -6.93 10.07 6.10
CA GLY A 118 -6.51 11.38 5.60
C GLY A 118 -5.90 11.38 4.20
N ASN A 119 -5.29 10.27 3.78
CA ASN A 119 -4.76 10.13 2.41
C ASN A 119 -5.87 9.83 1.39
N ALA A 120 -6.92 9.11 1.80
CA ALA A 120 -8.08 8.85 0.96
C ALA A 120 -8.96 10.11 0.81
N ASN A 121 -9.14 10.86 1.90
CA ASN A 121 -9.91 12.09 1.92
C ASN A 121 -9.24 13.16 2.80
N LYS A 122 -9.00 14.34 2.23
CA LYS A 122 -8.34 15.44 2.96
C LYS A 122 -9.15 15.95 4.15
N SER A 123 -10.47 15.85 4.10
CA SER A 123 -11.35 16.26 5.20
C SER A 123 -11.22 15.33 6.41
N ASP A 124 -10.82 14.08 6.19
CA ASP A 124 -10.64 13.05 7.24
C ASP A 124 -9.19 12.98 7.72
N ARG A 125 -8.42 14.06 7.53
CA ARG A 125 -7.01 14.10 7.88
C ARG A 125 -6.81 14.36 9.37
N TYR A 126 -6.32 13.34 10.06
CA TYR A 126 -5.95 13.44 11.46
C TYR A 126 -4.62 14.17 11.67
N SER A 127 -4.62 15.18 12.53
CA SER A 127 -3.41 15.70 13.16
C SER A 127 -2.93 14.77 14.29
N ALA A 128 -1.72 15.01 14.81
CA ALA A 128 -1.22 14.24 15.95
C ALA A 128 -2.09 14.41 17.20
N HIS A 129 -2.71 15.59 17.39
CA HIS A 129 -3.63 15.83 18.49
C HIS A 129 -4.93 15.04 18.29
N ASP A 130 -5.47 15.02 17.07
CA ASP A 130 -6.69 14.27 16.77
C ASP A 130 -6.50 12.77 17.00
N MET A 131 -5.36 12.21 16.53
CA MET A 131 -5.01 10.81 16.80
C MET A 131 -4.91 10.51 18.29
N LEU A 132 -4.34 11.43 19.08
CA LEU A 132 -4.23 11.26 20.52
C LEU A 132 -5.61 11.30 21.20
N ASN A 133 -6.48 12.22 20.78
CA ASN A 133 -7.84 12.34 21.30
C ASN A 133 -8.65 11.07 21.03
N GLU A 134 -8.63 10.54 19.81
CA GLU A 134 -9.30 9.28 19.48
C GLU A 134 -8.78 8.10 20.32
N LEU A 135 -7.47 8.01 20.53
CA LEU A 135 -6.90 6.95 21.37
C LEU A 135 -7.34 7.08 22.83
N ASN A 136 -7.43 8.31 23.36
CA ASN A 136 -7.97 8.56 24.69
C ASN A 136 -9.46 8.22 24.77
N ASP A 137 -10.25 8.57 23.76
CA ASP A 137 -11.67 8.24 23.69
C ASP A 137 -11.91 6.73 23.65
N MET A 138 -11.09 5.99 22.92
CA MET A 138 -11.09 4.52 22.93
C MET A 138 -10.74 3.95 24.31
N ALA A 139 -9.78 4.55 25.02
CA ALA A 139 -9.43 4.11 26.37
C ALA A 139 -10.52 4.44 27.40
N ASN A 140 -11.17 5.60 27.28
CA ASN A 140 -12.34 5.97 28.07
C ASN A 140 -13.51 4.97 27.87
N LYS A 141 -13.65 4.41 26.67
CA LYS A 141 -14.63 3.35 26.35
C LYS A 141 -14.20 1.95 26.82
N GLY A 142 -12.98 1.80 27.37
CA GLY A 142 -12.42 0.52 27.80
C GLY A 142 -11.91 -0.37 26.66
N GLU A 143 -11.77 0.18 25.43
CA GLU A 143 -11.24 -0.57 24.27
C GLU A 143 -9.70 -0.62 24.26
N LEU A 144 -9.06 0.29 24.98
CA LEU A 144 -7.61 0.41 25.15
C LEU A 144 -7.25 0.63 26.62
N GLU A 145 -6.07 0.16 26.99
CA GLU A 145 -5.44 0.50 28.27
C GLU A 145 -4.78 1.88 28.15
N PHE A 146 -4.85 2.71 29.20
CA PHE A 146 -4.24 4.04 29.18
C PHE A 146 -2.71 3.97 29.12
N GLU A 147 -2.13 2.92 29.69
CA GLU A 147 -0.69 2.67 29.80
C GLU A 147 -0.03 2.48 28.43
N ILE A 148 -0.78 2.00 27.43
CA ILE A 148 -0.26 1.77 26.08
C ILE A 148 -0.39 3.01 25.18
N ILE A 149 -1.09 4.06 25.62
CA ILE A 149 -1.28 5.28 24.83
C ILE A 149 0.05 6.04 24.77
N PRO A 150 0.58 6.31 23.56
CA PRO A 150 1.83 7.02 23.42
C PRO A 150 1.65 8.52 23.70
N ARG A 151 2.74 9.18 24.10
CA ARG A 151 2.75 10.65 24.21
C ARG A 151 2.58 11.29 22.84
N LEU A 152 2.04 12.51 22.82
CA LEU A 152 1.86 13.33 21.61
C LEU A 152 3.12 13.42 20.75
N GLU A 153 4.28 13.72 21.36
CA GLU A 153 5.57 13.80 20.66
C GLU A 153 5.95 12.48 19.97
N THR A 154 5.56 11.35 20.56
CA THR A 154 5.82 10.03 19.98
C THR A 154 4.96 9.82 18.74
N ILE A 155 3.70 10.27 18.76
CA ILE A 155 2.81 10.25 17.60
C ILE A 155 3.33 11.17 16.49
N GLN A 156 3.74 12.40 16.82
CA GLN A 156 4.33 13.34 15.84
C GLN A 156 5.57 12.75 15.16
N ASN A 157 6.50 12.23 15.95
CA ASN A 157 7.71 11.58 15.45
C ASN A 157 7.38 10.34 14.61
N TRP A 158 6.37 9.56 15.01
CA TRP A 158 5.90 8.42 14.26
C TRP A 158 5.33 8.83 12.90
N ILE A 159 4.46 9.85 12.84
CA ILE A 159 3.89 10.38 11.58
C ILE A 159 5.01 10.84 10.64
N ALA A 160 5.99 11.60 11.15
CA ALA A 160 7.10 12.07 10.35
C ALA A 160 7.90 10.90 9.73
N ARG A 161 8.26 9.90 10.54
CA ARG A 161 9.00 8.72 10.08
C ARG A 161 8.19 7.87 9.09
N TYR A 162 6.90 7.67 9.36
CA TYR A 162 6.00 6.89 8.51
C TYR A 162 5.78 7.59 7.17
N SER A 163 5.56 8.90 7.16
CA SER A 163 5.44 9.70 5.93
C SER A 163 6.71 9.63 5.08
N SER A 164 7.89 9.79 5.71
CA SER A 164 9.17 9.65 5.00
C SER A 164 9.42 8.25 4.46
N ALA A 165 8.94 7.21 5.15
CA ALA A 165 9.00 5.84 4.65
C ALA A 165 8.13 5.66 3.40
N CYS A 166 6.87 6.10 3.45
CA CYS A 166 5.94 6.03 2.33
C CYS A 166 6.48 6.77 1.09
N LYS A 167 7.08 7.96 1.26
CA LYS A 167 7.70 8.71 0.15
C LYS A 167 8.86 7.96 -0.49
N ARG A 168 9.73 7.32 0.32
CA ARG A 168 10.84 6.50 -0.18
C ARG A 168 10.32 5.29 -0.96
N GLU A 169 9.32 4.60 -0.41
CA GLU A 169 8.70 3.45 -1.09
C GLU A 169 8.12 3.84 -2.45
N MET A 170 7.44 4.98 -2.55
CA MET A 170 6.94 5.45 -3.86
C MET A 170 8.05 5.84 -4.82
N ALA A 171 9.13 6.47 -4.34
CA ALA A 171 10.28 6.78 -5.19
C ALA A 171 10.94 5.50 -5.73
N ASP A 172 11.10 4.48 -4.88
CA ASP A 172 11.66 3.18 -5.27
C ASP A 172 10.77 2.46 -6.30
N ILE A 173 9.44 2.55 -6.15
CA ILE A 173 8.48 2.01 -7.13
C ILE A 173 8.61 2.72 -8.48
N VAL A 174 8.76 4.05 -8.48
CA VAL A 174 8.91 4.83 -9.71
C VAL A 174 10.20 4.46 -10.44
N LEU A 175 11.33 4.38 -9.73
CA LEU A 175 12.62 3.98 -10.29
C LEU A 175 12.56 2.57 -10.91
N GLN A 176 11.96 1.62 -10.18
CA GLN A 176 11.78 0.26 -10.69
C GLN A 176 10.93 0.24 -11.97
N ARG A 177 9.86 1.04 -12.04
CA ARG A 177 9.04 1.17 -13.26
C ARG A 177 9.78 1.81 -14.43
N GLU A 178 10.76 2.67 -14.17
CA GLU A 178 11.61 3.26 -15.22
C GLU A 178 12.65 2.26 -15.73
N GLU A 179 13.24 1.47 -14.85
CA GLU A 179 14.16 0.39 -15.22
C GLU A 179 13.49 -0.68 -16.07
N GLN A 180 12.24 -1.05 -15.76
CA GLN A 180 11.46 -2.02 -16.56
C GLN A 180 11.00 -1.48 -17.92
N ARG A 181 11.08 -0.16 -18.14
CA ARG A 181 10.70 0.50 -19.40
C ARG A 181 11.88 0.70 -20.36
N ARG A 182 13.11 0.39 -19.92
CA ARG A 182 14.33 0.44 -20.73
C ARG A 182 14.65 -0.93 -21.30
#